data_AF-A0A3M0XLI8-F1
#
_entry.id   AF-A0A3M0XLI8-F1
#
_cell.length_a   1.000
_cell.length_b   1.000
_cell.length_c   1.000
_cell.angle_alpha   90.00
_cell.angle_beta   90.00
_cell.angle_gamma   90.00
#
_symmetry.space_group_name_H-M   'P 1'
#
loop_
_entity.id
_entity.type
_entity.pdbx_description
1 polymer ?
#
loop_
_entity_poly.entity_id
_entity_poly.type
_entity_poly.pdbx_seq_one_letter_code
_entity_poly.pdbx_strand_id
1 'polypeptide(L)'
;RGFDLISHLPHPDDPAQAMAVRFIEVKGRAGIGEVALSANEYKTAQRLKDDYWLYVVFNCASKPEVHCVQNPARLGWKPIVKVEHYHVGADQIISSEEHRQ
;
A
#
# COMPACT_ATOMS: atom_id res chain seq x y z
N ARG A 1 5.31 11.24 -4.94
CA ARG A 1 4.37 10.53 -5.83
C ARG A 1 3.91 9.27 -5.09
N GLY A 2 2.65 8.87 -5.18
CA GLY A 2 2.08 7.81 -4.32
C GLY A 2 0.89 7.13 -4.98
N PHE A 3 1.04 6.78 -6.25
CA PHE A 3 0.16 5.96 -7.09
C PHE A 3 0.98 5.51 -8.30
N ASP A 4 0.58 4.41 -8.95
CA ASP A 4 1.29 3.81 -10.09
C ASP A 4 0.78 4.31 -11.44
N LEU A 5 -0.54 4.42 -11.58
CA LEU A 5 -1.20 4.77 -12.84
C LEU A 5 -2.13 5.97 -12.68
N ILE A 6 -2.34 6.68 -13.78
CA ILE A 6 -3.41 7.68 -13.91
C ILE A 6 -4.31 7.23 -15.06
N SER A 7 -5.61 7.14 -14.81
CA SER A 7 -6.62 6.85 -15.83
C SER A 7 -7.49 8.08 -16.04
N HIS A 8 -7.63 8.53 -17.28
CA HIS A 8 -8.53 9.60 -17.67
C HIS A 8 -9.75 9.00 -18.37
N LEU A 9 -10.95 9.37 -17.93
CA LEU A 9 -12.17 9.14 -18.70
C LEU A 9 -12.33 10.31 -19.67
N PRO A 10 -12.15 10.11 -20.99
CA PRO A 10 -12.26 11.21 -21.95
C PRO A 10 -13.69 11.73 -22.04
N HIS A 11 -13.85 13.03 -22.30
CA HIS A 11 -15.14 13.59 -22.68
C HIS A 11 -15.55 13.09 -24.07
N PRO A 12 -16.83 12.72 -24.31
CA PRO A 12 -17.29 12.19 -25.60
C PRO A 12 -17.02 13.15 -26.76
N ASP A 13 -17.18 14.45 -26.51
CA ASP A 13 -17.09 15.48 -27.53
C ASP A 13 -15.73 16.21 -27.57
N ASP A 14 -14.89 16.03 -26.54
CA ASP A 14 -13.55 16.62 -26.48
C ASP A 14 -12.56 15.68 -25.78
N PRO A 15 -11.83 14.84 -26.53
CA PRO A 15 -10.85 13.91 -25.98
C PRO A 15 -9.71 14.58 -25.19
N ALA A 16 -9.47 15.89 -25.35
CA ALA A 16 -8.45 16.61 -24.59
C ALA A 16 -8.89 16.95 -23.16
N GLN A 17 -10.19 16.89 -22.87
CA GLN A 17 -10.75 17.10 -21.54
C GLN A 17 -11.15 15.77 -20.90
N ALA A 18 -10.70 15.54 -19.66
CA ALA A 18 -11.11 14.38 -18.89
C ALA A 18 -12.38 14.69 -18.08
N MET A 19 -13.42 13.86 -18.21
CA MET A 19 -14.61 13.89 -17.34
C MET A 19 -14.31 13.41 -15.92
N ALA A 20 -13.39 12.46 -15.79
CA ALA A 20 -12.95 11.94 -14.50
C ALA A 20 -11.49 11.50 -14.58
N VAL A 21 -10.80 11.60 -13.45
CA VAL A 21 -9.42 11.14 -13.29
C VAL A 21 -9.37 10.15 -12.14
N ARG A 22 -8.71 9.02 -12.35
CA ARG A 22 -8.41 8.04 -11.29
C ARG A 22 -6.91 7.99 -11.07
N PHE A 23 -6.50 8.17 -9.83
CA PHE A 23 -5.14 7.88 -9.37
C PHE A 23 -5.13 6.46 -8.82
N ILE A 24 -4.40 5.55 -9.45
CA ILE A 24 -4.52 4.12 -9.20
C ILE A 24 -3.21 3.59 -8.62
N GLU A 25 -3.31 2.96 -7.45
CA GLU A 25 -2.28 2.10 -6.88
C GLU A 25 -2.56 0.64 -7.25
N VAL A 26 -1.54 -0.10 -7.68
CA VAL A 26 -1.69 -1.49 -8.14
C VAL A 26 -0.93 -2.43 -7.21
N LYS A 27 -1.59 -3.48 -6.72
CA LYS A 27 -0.96 -4.55 -5.93
C LYS A 27 -1.23 -5.91 -6.57
N GLY A 28 -0.23 -6.78 -6.57
CA GLY A 28 -0.33 -8.15 -7.08
C GLY A 28 0.01 -9.20 -6.03
N ARG A 29 -0.62 -10.37 -6.13
CA ARG A 29 -0.30 -11.56 -5.34
C ARG A 29 -0.41 -12.82 -6.19
N ALA A 30 0.50 -13.78 -5.94
CA ALA A 30 0.50 -15.06 -6.64
C ALA A 30 -0.79 -15.86 -6.43
N GLY A 31 -1.36 -15.79 -5.22
CA GLY A 31 -2.68 -16.32 -4.84
C GLY A 31 -3.53 -15.26 -4.13
N ILE A 32 -4.55 -15.67 -3.38
CA ILE A 32 -5.33 -14.77 -2.52
C ILE A 32 -4.60 -14.54 -1.19
N GLY A 33 -4.52 -13.29 -0.74
CA GLY A 33 -3.86 -12.96 0.52
C GLY A 33 -3.85 -11.47 0.83
N GLU A 34 -3.21 -11.10 1.94
CA GLU A 34 -3.17 -9.70 2.39
C GLU A 34 -2.36 -8.81 1.45
N VAL A 35 -2.84 -7.57 1.30
CA VAL A 35 -2.12 -6.49 0.63
C VAL A 35 -1.83 -5.37 1.63
N ALA A 36 -0.70 -4.71 1.47
CA ALA A 36 -0.27 -3.61 2.32
C ALA A 36 -0.05 -2.36 1.46
N LEU A 37 -0.39 -1.21 2.01
CA LEU A 37 0.06 0.08 1.50
C LEU A 37 1.30 0.52 2.26
N SER A 38 2.24 1.17 1.57
CA SER A 38 3.27 1.95 2.25
C SER A 38 2.65 3.14 2.99
N ALA A 39 3.39 3.74 3.93
CA ALA A 39 2.91 4.92 4.65
C ALA A 39 2.57 6.09 3.71
N ASN A 40 3.32 6.23 2.60
CA ASN A 40 3.09 7.27 1.60
C ASN A 40 1.85 7.00 0.74
N GLU A 41 1.62 5.75 0.33
CA GLU A 41 0.40 5.33 -0.39
C GLU A 41 -0.83 5.50 0.49
N TYR A 42 -0.77 5.07 1.76
CA TYR A 42 -1.89 5.22 2.69
C TYR A 42 -2.26 6.70 2.92
N LYS A 43 -1.26 7.57 3.18
CA LYS A 43 -1.47 9.02 3.28
C LYS A 43 -2.04 9.61 1.98
N THR A 44 -1.61 9.09 0.82
CA THR A 44 -2.13 9.53 -0.47
C THR A 44 -3.59 9.11 -0.66
N ALA A 45 -3.96 7.89 -0.30
CA ALA A 45 -5.34 7.42 -0.31
C ALA A 45 -6.24 8.28 0.60
N GLN A 46 -5.78 8.63 1.80
CA GLN A 46 -6.51 9.51 2.72
C GLN A 46 -6.72 10.92 2.15
N ARG A 47 -5.74 11.45 1.42
CA ARG A 47 -5.79 12.79 0.81
C ARG A 47 -6.69 12.84 -0.41
N LEU A 48 -6.56 11.87 -1.32
CA LEU A 48 -7.25 11.86 -2.62
C LEU A 48 -8.64 11.20 -2.57
N LYS A 49 -8.94 10.39 -1.55
CA LYS A 49 -10.28 9.86 -1.27
C LYS A 49 -10.91 9.20 -2.51
N ASP A 50 -12.02 9.75 -3.01
CA ASP A 50 -12.82 9.16 -4.08
C ASP A 50 -12.13 9.23 -5.47
N ASP A 51 -11.07 10.05 -5.60
CA ASP A 51 -10.20 10.08 -6.78
C ASP A 51 -9.11 9.01 -6.75
N TYR A 52 -8.92 8.33 -5.60
CA TYR A 52 -7.91 7.30 -5.42
C TYR A 52 -8.50 5.90 -5.46
N TRP A 53 -7.84 5.03 -6.22
CA TRP A 53 -8.26 3.67 -6.47
C TRP A 53 -7.15 2.69 -6.11
N LEU A 54 -7.51 1.58 -5.47
CA LEU A 54 -6.62 0.45 -5.27
C LEU A 54 -7.07 -0.69 -6.17
N TYR A 55 -6.22 -1.11 -7.09
CA TYR A 55 -6.44 -2.27 -7.95
C TYR A 55 -5.61 -3.42 -7.38
N VAL A 56 -6.27 -4.49 -6.93
CA VAL A 56 -5.62 -5.69 -6.43
C VAL A 56 -5.83 -6.81 -7.44
N VAL A 57 -4.73 -7.41 -7.88
CA VAL A 57 -4.74 -8.60 -8.73
C VAL A 57 -4.35 -9.80 -7.90
N PHE A 58 -5.31 -10.70 -7.66
CA PHE A 58 -5.07 -11.99 -7.01
C PHE A 58 -4.83 -13.08 -8.06
N ASN A 59 -4.30 -14.22 -7.62
CA ASN A 59 -4.10 -15.40 -8.46
C ASN A 59 -3.17 -15.13 -9.67
N CYS A 60 -2.20 -14.22 -9.52
CA CYS A 60 -1.28 -13.85 -10.60
C CYS A 60 -0.42 -15.01 -11.13
N ALA A 61 -0.20 -16.06 -10.33
CA ALA A 61 0.55 -17.24 -10.75
C ALA A 61 -0.31 -18.28 -11.49
N SER A 62 -1.63 -18.06 -11.60
CA SER A 62 -2.57 -18.97 -12.26
C SER A 62 -3.52 -18.19 -13.18
N LYS A 63 -4.75 -17.92 -12.74
CA LYS A 63 -5.75 -17.14 -13.46
C LYS A 63 -5.95 -15.80 -12.73
N PRO A 64 -5.35 -14.70 -13.19
CA PRO A 64 -5.40 -13.43 -12.50
C PRO A 64 -6.84 -12.88 -12.40
N GLU A 65 -7.20 -12.37 -11.23
CA GLU A 65 -8.51 -11.76 -10.93
C GLU A 65 -8.31 -10.34 -10.40
N VAL A 66 -8.95 -9.37 -11.06
CA VAL A 66 -8.78 -7.95 -10.73
C VAL A 66 -9.93 -7.47 -9.84
N HIS A 67 -9.59 -6.84 -8.72
CA HIS A 67 -10.51 -6.22 -7.78
C HIS A 67 -10.20 -4.73 -7.67
N CYS A 68 -11.18 -3.89 -8.00
CA CYS A 68 -11.03 -2.43 -7.97
C CYS A 68 -11.77 -1.85 -6.77
N VAL A 69 -11.07 -1.09 -5.92
CA VAL A 69 -11.65 -0.43 -4.73
C VAL A 69 -11.48 1.08 -4.85
N GLN A 70 -12.60 1.81 -4.90
CA GLN A 70 -12.61 3.26 -4.80
C GLN A 70 -12.48 3.70 -3.35
N ASN A 71 -11.69 4.75 -3.09
CA ASN A 71 -11.44 5.28 -1.77
C ASN A 71 -10.98 4.19 -0.77
N PRO A 72 -9.84 3.54 -1.04
CA PRO A 72 -9.35 2.46 -0.19
C PRO A 72 -9.04 2.93 1.25
N ALA A 73 -8.95 4.24 1.51
CA ALA A 73 -8.81 4.77 2.87
C ALA A 73 -9.98 4.43 3.81
N ARG A 74 -11.13 4.01 3.27
CA ARG A 74 -12.30 3.55 4.05
C ARG A 74 -12.19 2.10 4.53
N LEU A 75 -11.20 1.34 4.04
CA LEU A 75 -10.98 -0.04 4.50
C LEU A 75 -10.43 -0.05 5.94
N GLY A 76 -10.63 -1.17 6.64
CA GLY A 76 -10.17 -1.38 8.01
C GLY A 76 -8.66 -1.64 8.12
N TRP A 77 -7.83 -0.70 7.65
CA TRP A 77 -6.38 -0.82 7.69
C TRP A 77 -5.85 -0.96 9.12
N LYS A 78 -4.96 -1.94 9.32
CA LYS A 78 -4.24 -2.12 10.58
C LYS A 78 -2.80 -1.67 10.40
N PRO A 79 -2.26 -0.79 11.28
CA PRO A 79 -0.88 -0.37 11.18
C PRO A 79 0.05 -1.56 11.46
N ILE A 80 1.01 -1.79 10.55
CA ILE A 80 2.09 -2.75 10.78
C ILE A 80 3.26 -1.96 11.35
N VAL A 81 3.53 -2.12 12.64
CA VAL A 81 4.69 -1.53 13.30
C VAL A 81 5.89 -2.43 13.05
N LYS A 82 6.91 -1.92 12.36
CA LYS A 82 8.20 -2.60 12.25
C LYS A 82 9.06 -2.21 13.44
N VAL A 83 9.82 -3.16 13.98
CA VAL A 83 10.83 -2.83 15.00
C VAL A 83 11.94 -2.04 14.30
N GLU A 84 12.07 -0.76 14.64
CA GLU A 84 13.11 0.12 14.10
C GLU A 84 14.37 0.10 14.96
N HIS A 85 14.21 -0.04 16.28
CA HIS A 85 15.31 -0.01 17.23
C HIS A 85 15.15 -1.14 18.25
N TYR A 86 16.26 -1.80 18.52
CA TYR A 86 16.41 -2.72 19.64
C TYR A 86 17.31 -2.04 20.66
N HIS A 87 16.96 -2.17 21.94
CA HIS A 87 17.84 -1.73 23.02
C HIS A 87 18.10 -2.92 23.94
N VAL A 88 19.24 -2.86 24.63
CA VAL A 88 19.63 -3.80 25.67
C VAL A 88 20.15 -3.01 26.87
N GLY A 89 19.89 -3.51 28.07
CA GLY A 89 20.35 -2.88 29.31
C GLY A 89 21.86 -3.09 29.51
N ALA A 90 22.52 -2.13 30.17
CA ALA A 90 23.95 -2.21 30.45
C ALA A 90 24.31 -3.42 31.32
N ASP A 91 23.41 -3.86 32.20
CA ASP A 91 23.54 -5.06 33.03
C ASP A 91 23.70 -6.34 32.21
N GLN A 92 22.92 -6.50 31.13
CA GLN A 92 23.05 -7.64 30.23
C GLN A 92 24.35 -7.58 29.42
N ILE A 93 24.84 -6.37 29.10
CA ILE A 93 26.14 -6.20 28.44
C ILE A 93 27.26 -6.63 29.39
N ILE A 94 27.30 -6.08 30.61
CA ILE A 94 28.34 -6.34 31.61
C ILE A 94 28.37 -7.82 32.01
N SER A 95 27.22 -8.42 32.30
CA SER A 95 27.14 -9.84 32.69
C SER A 95 27.54 -10.81 31.57
N SER A 96 27.39 -10.42 30.29
CA SER A 96 27.85 -11.22 29.16
C SER A 96 29.37 -11.28 29.02
N GLU A 97 30.09 -10.28 29.55
CA GLU A 97 31.55 -10.23 29.53
C GLU A 97 32.16 -11.13 30.62
N GLU A 98 31.56 -11.17 31.82
CA GLU A 98 32.04 -12.00 32.94
C GLU A 98 31.97 -13.49 32.66
N HIS A 99 31.00 -13.95 31.85
CA HIS A 99 30.84 -15.37 31.49
C HIS A 99 31.76 -15.84 30.35
N ARG A 100 32.63 -14.97 29.82
CA ARG A 100 33.57 -15.29 28.73
C ARG A 100 34.98 -15.64 29.22
N GLN A 101 35.19 -15.71 30.53
CA GLN A 101 36.42 -16.21 31.18
C GLN A 101 36.21 -17.65 31.66
#